data_AF-A0A1X7UW87-F1
#
_entry.id   AF-A0A1X7UW87-F1
#
_cell.length_a   1.000
_cell.length_b   1.000
_cell.length_c   1.000
_cell.angle_alpha   90.00
_cell.angle_beta   90.00
_cell.angle_gamma   90.00
#
_symmetry.space_group_name_H-M   'P 1'
#
loop_
_entity.id
_entity.type
_entity.pdbx_description
1 polymer ?
#
loop_
_entity_poly.entity_id
_entity_poly.type
_entity_poly.pdbx_seq_one_letter_code
_entity_poly.pdbx_strand_id
1 'polypeptide(L)'
;VLHQLHLGHQGIVKCKKRARFVWWSEITSNIIEYMKSCRTCCQYLRQKFEAMGLTKLPETLWQKVWMDLFEWKQTPYLKVVDYYSRYRNGSIVNDHFL
;
A
#
# COMPACT_ATOMS: atom_id res chain seq x y z
N VAL A 1 22.88 0.95 26.03
CA VAL A 1 23.54 1.24 24.73
C VAL A 1 22.53 1.39 23.59
N LEU A 2 21.76 0.36 23.22
CA LEU A 2 20.84 0.39 22.05
C LEU A 2 19.82 1.54 22.09
N HIS A 3 19.17 1.76 23.24
CA HIS A 3 18.27 2.91 23.44
C HIS A 3 18.95 4.25 23.13
N GLN A 4 20.17 4.48 23.63
CA GLN A 4 20.92 5.72 23.37
C GLN A 4 21.31 5.88 21.90
N LEU A 5 21.71 4.78 21.24
CA LEU A 5 21.99 4.78 19.80
C LEU A 5 20.74 5.06 18.96
N HIS A 6 19.56 4.72 19.48
CA HIS A 6 18.26 4.90 18.84
C HIS A 6 17.57 6.24 19.14
N LEU A 7 18.00 6.97 20.18
CA LEU A 7 17.42 8.26 20.59
C LEU A 7 17.19 9.19 19.39
N GLY A 8 15.96 9.65 19.20
CA GLY A 8 15.56 10.51 18.09
C GLY A 8 15.08 9.75 16.83
N HIS A 9 14.91 8.42 16.88
CA HIS A 9 14.30 7.60 15.83
C HIS A 9 14.92 7.78 14.42
N GLN A 10 16.22 8.08 14.37
CA GLN A 10 16.95 8.55 13.19
C GLN A 10 17.24 7.52 12.08
N GLY A 11 16.65 6.33 12.15
CA GLY A 11 16.87 5.27 11.17
C GLY A 11 18.19 4.50 11.34
N ILE A 12 18.31 3.39 10.61
CA ILE A 12 19.36 2.39 10.80
C ILE A 12 20.77 2.92 10.51
N VAL A 13 20.92 3.76 9.48
CA VAL A 13 22.23 4.28 9.04
C VAL A 13 22.86 5.16 10.13
N LYS A 14 22.07 6.08 10.70
CA LYS A 14 22.53 6.98 11.76
C LYS A 14 22.76 6.22 13.07
N CYS A 15 21.92 5.23 13.42
CA CYS A 15 22.14 4.37 14.58
C CYS A 15 23.46 3.57 14.44
N LYS A 16 23.74 2.99 13.26
CA LYS A 16 25.01 2.32 12.96
C LYS A 16 26.22 3.25 13.04
N LYS A 17 26.07 4.51 12.59
CA LYS A 17 27.16 5.51 12.69
C LYS A 17 27.51 5.81 14.15
N ARG A 18 26.51 5.96 15.02
CA ARG A 18 26.72 6.15 16.47
C ARG A 18 27.32 4.91 17.14
N ALA A 19 26.96 3.72 16.66
CA ALA A 19 27.48 2.46 17.21
C ALA A 19 29.00 2.31 17.03
N ARG A 20 29.64 3.04 16.10
CA ARG A 20 31.09 2.98 15.86
C ARG A 20 31.94 3.44 17.05
N PHE A 21 31.36 4.19 17.98
CA PHE A 21 32.05 4.68 19.18
C PHE A 21 32.05 3.67 20.33
N VAL A 22 31.43 2.49 20.15
CA VAL A 22 31.32 1.47 21.20
C VAL A 22 31.69 0.12 20.58
N TRP A 23 32.60 -0.62 21.21
CA TRP A 23 32.89 -1.99 20.79
C TRP A 23 31.89 -2.95 21.44
N TRP A 24 31.19 -3.73 20.62
CA TRP A 24 30.17 -4.70 21.05
C TRP A 24 29.92 -5.75 19.96
N SER A 25 29.87 -7.04 20.32
CA SER A 25 29.57 -8.15 19.41
C SER A 25 28.13 -8.13 18.89
N GLU A 26 27.92 -8.25 17.58
CA GLU A 26 26.57 -8.28 16.98
C GLU A 26 25.73 -6.99 17.17
N ILE A 27 26.36 -5.86 17.49
CA ILE A 27 25.67 -4.59 17.74
C ILE A 27 24.74 -4.17 16.59
N THR A 28 25.11 -4.50 15.36
CA THR A 28 24.28 -4.23 14.18
C THR A 28 22.96 -5.00 14.22
N SER A 29 23.00 -6.30 14.54
CA SER A 29 21.80 -7.15 14.63
C SER A 29 20.88 -6.64 15.73
N ASN A 30 21.46 -6.34 16.90
CA ASN A 30 20.71 -5.84 18.06
C ASN A 30 20.06 -4.48 17.79
N ILE A 31 20.72 -3.58 17.04
CA ILE A 31 20.11 -2.30 16.63
C ILE A 31 18.90 -2.56 15.72
N ILE A 32 19.02 -3.47 14.74
CA ILE A 32 17.93 -3.77 13.81
C ILE A 32 16.73 -4.34 14.59
N GLU A 33 16.96 -5.28 15.49
CA GLU A 33 15.90 -5.89 16.30
C GLU A 33 15.23 -4.89 17.23
N TYR A 34 16.03 -4.07 17.93
CA TYR A 34 15.51 -3.01 18.78
C TYR A 34 14.65 -1.98 18.01
N MET A 35 15.04 -1.66 16.77
CA MET A 35 14.27 -0.76 15.92
C MET A 35 12.94 -1.39 15.46
N LYS A 36 12.90 -2.70 15.24
CA LYS A 36 11.67 -3.44 14.86
C LYS A 36 10.65 -3.51 15.99
N SER A 37 11.10 -3.50 17.24
CA SER A 37 10.21 -3.46 18.41
C SER A 37 9.82 -2.04 18.85
N CYS A 38 10.40 -1.00 18.24
CA CYS A 38 10.10 0.38 18.58
C CYS A 38 8.74 0.83 18.00
N ARG A 39 7.78 1.10 18.89
CA ARG A 39 6.42 1.56 18.53
C ARG A 39 6.43 2.77 17.59
N THR A 40 7.21 3.81 17.90
CA THR A 40 7.29 5.03 17.09
C THR A 40 7.80 4.72 15.68
N CYS A 41 8.89 3.94 15.56
CA CYS A 41 9.43 3.59 14.26
C CYS A 41 8.47 2.73 13.43
N CYS A 42 7.74 1.82 14.06
CA CYS A 42 6.73 1.00 13.38
C CYS A 42 5.53 1.84 12.91
N GLN A 43 5.08 2.79 13.72
CA GLN A 43 3.96 3.67 13.38
C GLN A 43 4.26 4.57 12.18
N TYR A 44 5.50 5.07 12.06
CA TYR A 44 5.92 5.94 10.95
C TYR A 44 6.63 5.20 9.82
N LEU A 45 6.64 3.85 9.85
CA LEU A 45 7.17 3.07 8.76
C LEU A 45 6.29 3.28 7.53
N ARG A 46 6.87 3.69 6.41
CA ARG A 46 6.13 3.74 5.14
C ARG A 46 5.68 2.34 4.78
N GLN A 47 4.38 2.12 4.78
CA GLN A 47 3.80 0.88 4.27
C GLN A 47 4.20 0.73 2.79
N LYS A 48 4.78 -0.42 2.45
CA LYS A 48 4.91 -0.78 1.04
C LYS A 48 3.51 -1.12 0.56
N PHE A 49 3.00 -0.36 -0.40
CA PHE A 49 1.82 -0.79 -1.14
C PHE A 49 2.19 -2.07 -1.87
N GLU A 50 1.44 -3.14 -1.63
CA GLU A 50 1.51 -4.29 -2.51
C GLU A 50 1.03 -3.87 -3.89
N ALA A 51 1.76 -4.28 -4.92
CA ALA A 51 1.33 -4.02 -6.29
C ALA A 51 -0.04 -4.67 -6.48
N MET A 52 -1.02 -3.91 -6.95
CA MET A 52 -2.34 -4.44 -7.26
C MET A 52 -2.17 -5.53 -8.31
N GLY A 53 -2.51 -6.77 -7.94
CA GLY A 53 -2.39 -7.91 -8.85
C GLY A 53 -3.20 -7.68 -10.12
N LEU A 54 -2.62 -8.02 -11.27
CA LEU A 54 -3.36 -8.01 -12.53
C LEU A 54 -4.49 -9.05 -12.43
N THR A 55 -5.73 -8.60 -12.56
CA THR A 55 -6.87 -9.51 -12.62
C THR A 55 -6.99 -10.05 -14.04
N LYS A 56 -7.22 -11.37 -14.19
CA LYS A 56 -7.48 -11.96 -15.50
C LYS A 56 -8.71 -11.30 -16.13
N LEU A 57 -8.62 -11.03 -17.43
CA LEU A 57 -9.74 -10.52 -18.20
C LEU A 57 -10.83 -11.59 -18.32
N PRO A 58 -12.11 -11.18 -18.36
CA PRO A 58 -13.18 -12.08 -18.74
C PRO A 58 -12.98 -12.57 -20.19
N GLU A 59 -13.58 -13.69 -20.54
CA GLU A 59 -13.52 -14.28 -21.88
C GLU A 59 -14.64 -13.77 -22.78
N THR A 60 -15.80 -13.45 -22.18
CA THR A 60 -17.00 -12.98 -22.88
C THR A 60 -17.54 -11.67 -22.29
N LEU A 61 -18.33 -10.95 -23.10
CA LEU A 61 -19.08 -9.78 -22.66
C LEU A 61 -19.99 -10.13 -21.48
N TRP A 62 -20.18 -9.17 -20.56
CA TRP A 62 -21.07 -9.25 -19.41
C TRP A 62 -20.74 -10.33 -18.37
N GLN A 63 -19.64 -11.08 -18.55
CA GLN A 63 -19.20 -12.10 -17.59
C GLN A 63 -18.74 -11.49 -16.26
N LYS A 64 -18.22 -10.25 -16.30
CA LYS A 64 -17.84 -9.49 -15.10
C LYS A 64 -18.25 -8.04 -15.26
N VAL A 65 -19.00 -7.53 -14.29
CA VAL A 65 -19.44 -6.14 -14.26
C VAL A 65 -18.89 -5.42 -13.03
N TRP A 66 -18.61 -4.14 -13.17
CA TRP A 66 -18.42 -3.22 -12.07
C TRP A 66 -19.72 -2.45 -11.85
N MET A 67 -20.10 -2.26 -10.60
CA MET A 67 -21.29 -1.51 -10.23
C MET A 67 -20.93 -0.48 -9.17
N ASP A 68 -21.49 0.71 -9.29
CA ASP A 68 -21.34 1.78 -8.30
C ASP A 68 -22.61 2.59 -8.15
N LEU A 69 -22.92 2.96 -6.92
CA LEU A 69 -24.10 3.74 -6.56
C LEU A 69 -23.67 5.18 -6.37
N PHE A 70 -24.31 6.09 -7.09
CA PHE A 70 -24.05 7.52 -6.94
C PHE A 70 -25.36 8.30 -6.97
N GLU A 71 -25.33 9.53 -6.47
CA GLU A 71 -26.47 10.43 -6.48
C GLU A 71 -26.20 11.60 -7.42
N TRP A 72 -27.19 11.93 -8.25
CA TRP A 72 -27.17 13.13 -9.07
C TRP A 72 -28.51 13.84 -8.97
N LYS A 73 -28.48 15.13 -8.59
CA LYS A 73 -29.70 15.93 -8.37
C LYS A 73 -30.72 15.23 -7.47
N GLN A 74 -30.29 14.72 -6.31
CA GLN A 74 -31.16 14.03 -5.35
C GLN A 74 -31.84 12.75 -5.87
N THR A 75 -31.37 12.25 -7.01
CA THR A 75 -31.84 11.00 -7.59
C THR A 75 -30.72 9.98 -7.50
N PRO A 76 -30.93 8.79 -6.89
CA PRO A 76 -29.95 7.73 -6.88
C PRO A 76 -29.85 7.10 -8.27
N TYR A 77 -28.63 6.77 -8.67
CA TYR A 77 -28.31 6.10 -9.92
C TYR A 77 -27.39 4.91 -9.65
N LEU A 78 -27.62 3.83 -10.39
CA LEU A 78 -26.70 2.69 -10.44
C LEU A 78 -25.93 2.73 -11.76
N LYS A 79 -24.62 2.92 -11.67
CA LYS A 79 -23.72 2.77 -12.81
C LYS A 79 -23.31 1.32 -12.94
N VAL A 80 -23.57 0.71 -14.10
CA VAL A 80 -23.11 -0.66 -14.43
C VAL A 80 -22.16 -0.60 -15.62
N VAL A 81 -20.96 -1.17 -15.48
CA VAL A 81 -19.92 -1.19 -16.52
C VAL A 81 -19.42 -2.61 -16.76
N ASP A 82 -19.41 -3.06 -18.01
CA ASP A 82 -18.80 -4.33 -18.40
C ASP A 82 -17.27 -4.26 -18.42
N TYR A 83 -16.60 -5.18 -17.71
CA TYR A 83 -15.14 -5.23 -17.63
C TYR A 83 -14.49 -5.60 -18.97
N TYR A 84 -15.14 -6.42 -19.78
CA TYR A 84 -14.58 -6.88 -21.06
C TYR A 84 -14.47 -5.74 -22.07
N SER A 85 -15.53 -4.93 -22.18
CA SER A 85 -15.62 -3.79 -23.08
C SER A 85 -14.59 -2.70 -22.76
N ARG A 86 -14.32 -2.43 -21.47
CA ARG A 86 -13.33 -1.42 -21.03
C ARG A 86 -11.90 -1.74 -21.48
N TYR A 87 -11.55 -3.02 -21.65
CA TYR A 87 -10.20 -3.43 -22.00
C TYR A 87 -9.96 -3.47 -23.51
N ARG A 88 -10.95 -3.90 -24.30
CA ARG A 88 -10.72 -4.19 -25.72
C ARG A 88 -10.77 -2.95 -26.60
N ASN A 89 -11.68 -2.02 -26.31
CA ASN A 89 -11.81 -0.77 -27.02
C ASN A 89 -11.97 0.34 -25.97
N GLY A 90 -11.22 1.44 -26.06
CA GLY A 90 -11.46 2.66 -25.27
C GLY A 90 -12.80 3.35 -25.59
N SER A 91 -13.79 2.58 -26.09
CA SER A 91 -15.13 2.98 -26.46
C SER A 91 -16.05 2.58 -25.31
N ILE A 92 -16.67 3.56 -24.68
CA ILE A 92 -17.70 3.37 -23.64
C ILE A 92 -18.87 2.64 -24.30
N VAL A 93 -18.96 1.32 -24.10
CA VAL A 93 -20.13 0.53 -24.49
C VAL A 93 -21.17 0.74 -23.40
N ASN A 94 -22.18 1.54 -23.71
CA ASN A 94 -23.40 1.82 -22.95
C ASN A 94 -23.24 1.70 -21.43
N ASP A 95 -22.80 2.79 -20.80
CA ASP A 95 -23.06 3.02 -19.38
C ASP A 95 -24.59 3.03 -19.22
N HIS A 96 -25.17 1.89 -18.85
CA HIS A 96 -26.58 1.84 -18.49
C HIS A 96 -26.70 2.49 -17.11
N PHE A 97 -27.30 3.68 -17.10
CA PHE A 97 -27.79 4.33 -15.89
C PHE A 97 -29.16 3.71 -15.60
N LEU A 98 -29.25 2.95 -14.52
CA LEU A 98 -30.54 2.55 -13.92
C LEU A 98 -30.88 3.50 -12.77
#